data_AF-A0A8X7V6I4-F1
#
_entry.id   AF-A0A8X7V6I4-F1
#
_cell.length_a   1.000
_cell.length_b   1.000
_cell.length_c   1.000
_cell.angle_alpha   90.00
_cell.angle_beta   90.00
_cell.angle_gamma   90.00
#
_symmetry.space_group_name_H-M   'P 1'
#
loop_
_entity.id
_entity.type
_entity.pdbx_description
1 polymer ?
#
loop_
_entity_poly.entity_id
_entity_poly.type
_entity_poly.pdbx_seq_one_letter_code
_entity_poly.pdbx_strand_id
1 'polypeptide(L)'
;MEEELRDMKAHKAYISQVDFVANAQQGIPQLCPCGSNMKRTVDEVYTYDYLPGKRFFICKDFENDGLHFRQPWVMAVEEEVERLKQRVHDHDKLLRECEALKSQVRRLGERVADLERLH
;
A
#
# COMPACT_ATOMS: atom_id res chain seq x y z
N MET A 1 32.72 4.95 23.93
CA MET A 1 32.75 4.31 22.60
C MET A 1 31.62 3.32 22.36
N GLU A 2 31.51 2.19 23.07
CA GLU A 2 30.40 1.24 22.80
C GLU A 2 29.02 1.79 23.19
N GLU A 3 28.94 2.53 24.30
CA GLU A 3 27.71 3.17 24.76
C GLU A 3 27.24 4.26 23.80
N GLU A 4 28.14 5.16 23.39
CA GLU A 4 27.87 6.18 22.37
C GLU A 4 27.43 5.57 21.03
N LEU A 5 27.99 4.42 20.64
CA LEU A 5 27.58 3.71 19.42
C LEU A 5 26.16 3.12 19.57
N ARG A 6 25.80 2.60 20.75
CA ARG A 6 24.44 2.14 21.05
C ARG A 6 23.45 3.30 21.03
N ASP A 7 23.80 4.42 21.63
CA ASP A 7 22.96 5.62 21.68
C ASP A 7 22.72 6.19 20.29
N MET A 8 23.77 6.28 19.46
CA MET A 8 23.65 6.71 18.07
C MET A 8 22.80 5.73 17.23
N LYS A 9 22.92 4.42 17.47
CA LYS A 9 22.07 3.41 16.81
C LYS A 9 20.61 3.57 17.21
N ALA A 10 20.33 3.79 18.49
CA ALA A 10 18.98 4.03 18.99
C ALA A 10 18.39 5.31 18.39
N HIS A 11 19.16 6.40 18.34
CA HIS A 11 18.73 7.65 17.74
C HIS A 11 18.41 7.52 16.25
N LYS A 12 19.26 6.81 15.49
CA LYS A 12 19.00 6.50 14.08
C LYS A 12 17.73 5.67 13.89
N ALA A 13 17.49 4.68 14.75
CA ALA A 13 16.29 3.86 14.72
C ALA A 13 15.04 4.71 14.98
N TYR A 14 15.08 5.60 15.97
CA TYR A 14 13.99 6.54 16.27
C TYR A 14 13.69 7.45 15.07
N ILE A 15 14.70 8.11 14.48
CA ILE A 15 14.52 8.95 13.28
C ILE A 15 13.88 8.14 12.15
N SER A 16 14.34 6.91 11.94
CA SER A 16 13.80 6.02 10.90
C SER A 16 12.32 5.69 11.15
N GLN A 17 11.91 5.50 12.41
CA GLN A 17 10.51 5.28 12.77
C GLN A 17 9.67 6.54 12.54
N VAL A 18 10.16 7.72 12.92
CA VAL A 18 9.46 8.99 12.68
C VAL A 18 9.28 9.23 11.18
N ASP A 19 10.33 9.03 10.38
CA ASP A 19 10.27 9.13 8.93
C ASP A 19 9.27 8.13 8.35
N PHE A 20 9.24 6.90 8.86
CA PHE A 20 8.27 5.91 8.42
C PHE A 20 6.84 6.32 8.77
N VAL A 21 6.60 6.87 9.96
CA VAL A 21 5.25 7.35 10.37
C VAL A 21 4.82 8.54 9.51
N ALA A 22 5.73 9.49 9.25
CA ALA A 22 5.45 10.64 8.40
C ALA A 22 5.17 10.25 6.95
N ASN A 23 5.83 9.19 6.46
CA ASN A 23 5.63 8.62 5.13
C ASN A 23 4.72 7.38 5.16
N ALA A 24 4.01 7.15 6.26
CA ALA A 24 3.25 5.93 6.48
C ALA A 24 2.16 5.79 5.41
N GLN A 25 2.04 4.57 4.92
CA GLN A 25 1.32 4.22 3.71
C GLN A 25 -0.13 4.69 3.70
N GLN A 26 -0.56 5.25 2.57
CA GLN A 26 -1.97 5.28 2.18
C GLN A 26 -2.46 3.83 1.99
N GLY A 27 -3.55 3.47 2.68
CA GLY A 27 -4.20 2.17 2.57
C GLY A 27 -4.09 1.31 3.84
N ILE A 28 -4.11 -0.01 3.66
CA ILE A 28 -4.07 -0.95 4.79
C ILE A 28 -2.62 -1.21 5.22
N PRO A 29 -2.22 -0.80 6.43
CA PRO A 29 -0.86 -1.01 6.91
C PRO A 29 -0.60 -2.51 7.13
N GLN A 30 0.52 -3.00 6.60
CA GLN A 30 0.94 -4.40 6.76
C GLN A 30 1.95 -4.57 7.91
N LEU A 31 2.82 -3.56 8.09
CA LEU A 31 3.89 -3.55 9.08
C LEU A 31 3.84 -2.27 9.90
N CYS A 32 4.22 -2.38 11.16
CA CYS A 32 4.44 -1.26 12.07
C CYS A 32 5.91 -0.79 11.98
N PRO A 33 6.25 0.49 12.24
CA PRO A 33 7.63 0.97 12.28
C PRO A 33 8.57 0.20 13.22
N CYS A 34 8.02 -0.44 14.25
CA CYS A 34 8.77 -1.30 15.17
C CYS A 34 9.16 -2.66 14.57
N GLY A 35 8.68 -2.99 13.36
CA GLY A 35 8.93 -4.26 12.67
C GLY A 35 7.88 -5.34 12.93
N SER A 36 6.94 -5.10 13.85
CA SER A 36 5.87 -6.04 14.15
C SER A 36 4.74 -6.01 13.12
N ASN A 37 4.08 -7.16 12.96
CA ASN A 37 2.93 -7.28 12.08
C ASN A 37 1.71 -6.52 12.61
N MET A 38 0.91 -6.01 11.68
CA MET A 38 -0.39 -5.43 12.00
C MET A 38 -1.43 -6.52 12.27
N LYS A 39 -2.24 -6.34 13.30
CA LYS A 39 -3.41 -7.18 13.62
C LYS A 39 -4.69 -6.36 13.42
N ARG A 40 -5.75 -7.02 12.97
CA ARG A 40 -7.09 -6.42 12.94
C ARG A 40 -7.78 -6.67 14.28
N THR A 41 -8.29 -5.63 14.90
CA THR A 41 -9.02 -5.71 16.17
C THR A 41 -10.32 -4.94 16.12
N VAL A 42 -11.20 -5.24 17.07
CA VAL A 42 -12.41 -4.45 17.36
C VAL A 42 -12.25 -3.92 18.76
N ASP A 43 -12.53 -2.64 18.97
CA ASP A 43 -12.55 -2.07 20.31
C ASP A 43 -13.80 -2.58 21.02
N GLU A 44 -13.59 -3.41 22.05
CA GLU A 44 -14.66 -4.00 22.87
C GLU A 44 -15.14 -3.03 23.96
N VAL A 45 -14.32 -2.04 24.29
CA VAL A 45 -14.52 -1.12 25.42
C VAL A 45 -14.73 0.30 24.90
N TYR A 46 -15.52 1.07 25.63
CA TYR A 46 -15.67 2.50 25.38
C TYR A 46 -14.34 3.18 25.72
N THR A 47 -13.69 3.76 24.71
CA THR A 47 -12.49 4.59 24.92
C THR A 47 -12.86 6.05 24.78
N TYR A 48 -12.08 6.96 25.39
CA TYR A 48 -12.36 8.40 25.35
C TYR A 48 -12.57 8.92 23.92
N ASP A 49 -11.80 8.40 22.96
CA ASP A 49 -11.84 8.82 21.56
C ASP A 49 -12.80 7.99 20.68
N TYR A 50 -13.27 6.82 21.14
CA TYR A 50 -14.01 5.88 20.28
C TYR A 50 -15.11 5.10 21.00
N LEU A 51 -16.27 5.03 20.33
CA LEU A 51 -17.37 4.15 20.69
C LEU A 51 -16.97 2.66 20.55
N PRO A 52 -17.54 1.77 21.39
CA PRO A 52 -17.40 0.32 21.22
C PRO A 52 -17.81 -0.15 19.83
N GLY A 53 -17.17 -1.21 19.33
CA GLY A 53 -17.46 -1.83 18.04
C GLY A 53 -16.70 -1.22 16.85
N LYS A 54 -15.88 -0.19 17.07
CA LYS A 54 -15.00 0.37 16.04
C LYS A 54 -13.86 -0.61 15.73
N ARG A 55 -13.54 -0.75 14.43
CA ARG A 55 -12.52 -1.68 13.94
C ARG A 55 -11.23 -0.93 13.62
N PHE A 56 -10.11 -1.55 13.95
CA PHE A 56 -8.78 -0.97 13.76
C PHE A 56 -7.80 -1.98 13.16
N PHE A 57 -6.81 -1.45 12.48
CA PHE A 57 -5.52 -2.10 12.28
C PHE A 57 -4.57 -1.55 13.34
N ILE A 58 -4.06 -2.41 14.21
CA ILE A 58 -3.21 -2.03 15.32
C ILE A 58 -1.94 -2.88 15.30
N CYS A 59 -0.81 -2.30 15.72
CA CYS A 59 0.40 -3.09 15.93
C CYS A 59 0.14 -4.26 16.89
N LYS A 60 0.77 -5.42 16.65
CA LYS A 60 0.74 -6.53 17.59
C LYS A 60 1.27 -6.13 18.96
N ASP A 61 2.41 -5.44 18.97
CA ASP A 61 3.17 -4.98 20.13
C ASP A 61 2.94 -3.47 20.31
N PHE A 62 1.68 -3.06 20.32
CA PHE A 62 1.30 -1.64 20.35
C PHE A 62 1.68 -0.97 21.67
N GLU A 63 2.42 0.13 21.57
CA GLU A 63 2.66 1.08 22.65
C GLU A 63 2.04 2.43 22.27
N ASN A 64 1.46 3.16 23.24
CA ASN A 64 0.87 4.47 22.98
C ASN A 64 1.94 5.57 23.01
N ASP A 65 2.94 5.43 22.14
CA ASP A 65 4.13 6.29 22.04
C ASP A 65 4.11 7.23 20.82
N GLY A 66 3.08 7.12 19.98
CA GLY A 66 2.94 7.87 18.73
C GLY A 66 3.77 7.31 17.56
N LEU A 67 4.56 6.27 17.78
CA LEU A 67 5.35 5.58 16.76
C LEU A 67 4.70 4.28 16.30
N HIS A 68 3.86 3.67 17.15
CA HIS A 68 3.10 2.48 16.78
C HIS A 68 1.80 2.82 16.06
N PHE A 69 1.51 2.08 15.00
CA PHE A 69 0.27 2.26 14.26
C PHE A 69 -0.95 1.75 15.01
N ARG A 70 -1.97 2.61 15.02
CA ARG A 70 -3.37 2.29 15.29
C ARG A 70 -4.23 3.09 14.32
N GLN A 71 -4.59 2.48 13.21
CA GLN A 71 -5.37 3.11 12.14
C GLN A 71 -6.80 2.58 12.13
N PRO A 72 -7.82 3.45 12.17
CA PRO A 72 -9.20 3.09 11.91
C PRO A 72 -9.37 2.35 10.58
N TRP A 73 -10.13 1.26 10.63
CA TRP A 73 -10.37 0.40 9.45
C TRP A 73 -10.99 1.17 8.28
N VAL A 74 -11.87 2.13 8.56
CA VAL A 74 -12.56 2.92 7.53
C VAL A 74 -11.59 3.75 6.69
N MET A 75 -10.63 4.42 7.32
CA MET A 75 -9.64 5.24 6.59
C MET A 75 -8.75 4.36 5.71
N ALA A 76 -8.23 3.27 6.29
CA ALA A 76 -7.39 2.32 5.56
C ALA A 76 -8.13 1.73 4.35
N VAL A 77 -9.41 1.39 4.48
CA VAL A 77 -10.20 0.82 3.38
C VAL A 77 -10.57 1.87 2.34
N GLU A 78 -10.90 3.09 2.74
CA GLU A 78 -11.20 4.17 1.81
C GLU A 78 -10.00 4.47 0.90
N GLU A 79 -8.81 4.62 1.49
CA GLU A 79 -7.56 4.83 0.75
C GLU A 79 -7.22 3.66 -0.19
N GLU A 80 -7.44 2.42 0.25
CA GLU A 80 -7.30 1.22 -0.60
C GLU A 80 -8.26 1.22 -1.78
N VAL A 81 -9.51 1.61 -1.55
CA VAL A 81 -10.55 1.67 -2.57
C VAL A 81 -10.20 2.71 -3.63
N GLU A 82 -9.76 3.91 -3.22
CA GLU A 82 -9.33 4.94 -4.16
C GLU A 82 -8.12 4.49 -5.01
N ARG A 83 -7.14 3.83 -4.37
CA ARG A 83 -6.00 3.25 -5.09
C ARG A 83 -6.43 2.18 -6.09
N LEU A 84 -7.37 1.32 -5.71
CA LEU A 84 -7.90 0.27 -6.58
C LEU A 84 -8.68 0.84 -7.76
N LYS A 85 -9.49 1.90 -7.55
CA LYS A 85 -10.20 2.60 -8.63
C LYS A 85 -9.21 3.10 -9.68
N GLN A 86 -8.13 3.77 -9.26
CA GLN A 86 -7.11 4.26 -10.19
C GLN A 86 -6.47 3.12 -10.99
N ARG A 87 -6.08 2.04 -10.32
CA ARG A 87 -5.48 0.86 -11.00
C ARG A 87 -6.44 0.22 -12.00
N VAL A 88 -7.73 0.18 -11.70
CA VAL A 88 -8.75 -0.34 -12.62
C VAL A 88 -8.87 0.56 -13.85
N HIS A 89 -8.87 1.89 -13.67
CA HIS A 89 -8.88 2.83 -14.79
C HIS A 89 -7.63 2.69 -15.68
N ASP A 90 -6.45 2.53 -15.07
CA ASP A 90 -5.21 2.35 -15.82
C ASP A 90 -5.22 1.02 -16.61
N HIS A 91 -5.73 -0.06 -16.02
CA HIS A 91 -5.89 -1.33 -16.72
C HIS A 91 -6.88 -1.25 -17.88
N ASP A 92 -8.02 -0.54 -17.73
CA ASP A 92 -8.97 -0.36 -18.84
C ASP A 92 -8.31 0.36 -20.03
N LYS A 93 -7.47 1.36 -19.74
CA LYS A 93 -6.70 2.06 -20.78
C LYS A 93 -5.74 1.12 -21.50
N LEU A 94 -4.97 0.33 -20.75
CA LEU A 94 -4.04 -0.64 -21.32
C LEU A 94 -4.75 -1.70 -22.16
N LEU A 95 -5.92 -2.18 -21.74
CA LEU A 95 -6.70 -3.14 -22.51
C LEU A 95 -7.10 -2.58 -23.88
N ARG A 96 -7.59 -1.34 -23.93
CA ARG A 96 -7.93 -0.67 -25.20
C ARG A 96 -6.71 -0.52 -26.12
N GLU A 97 -5.55 -0.17 -25.55
CA GLU A 97 -4.30 -0.06 -26.30
C GLU A 97 -3.85 -1.43 -26.84
N CYS A 98 -3.94 -2.49 -26.04
CA CYS A 98 -3.65 -3.86 -26.47
C CYS A 98 -4.57 -4.32 -27.60
N GLU A 99 -5.86 -4.03 -27.54
CA GLU A 99 -6.82 -4.34 -28.61
C GLU A 99 -6.50 -3.60 -29.92
N ALA A 100 -6.13 -2.32 -29.82
CA ALA A 100 -5.71 -1.52 -30.95
C ALA A 100 -4.43 -2.09 -31.60
N LEU A 101 -3.44 -2.44 -30.78
CA LEU A 101 -2.19 -3.06 -31.25
C LEU A 101 -2.43 -4.43 -31.89
N LYS A 102 -3.25 -5.29 -31.27
CA LYS A 102 -3.63 -6.60 -31.83
C LYS A 102 -4.26 -6.46 -33.20
N SER A 103 -5.12 -5.44 -33.38
CA SER A 103 -5.74 -5.13 -34.66
C SER A 103 -4.73 -4.64 -35.71
N GLN A 104 -3.73 -3.85 -35.31
CA GLN A 104 -2.65 -3.40 -36.21
C GLN A 104 -1.75 -4.57 -36.65
N VAL A 105 -1.35 -5.42 -35.71
CA VAL A 105 -0.53 -6.61 -35.99
C VAL A 105 -1.24 -7.54 -36.96
N ARG A 106 -2.55 -7.78 -36.78
CA ARG A 106 -3.33 -8.60 -37.72
C ARG A 106 -3.29 -8.04 -39.14
N ARG A 107 -3.54 -6.73 -39.30
CA ARG A 107 -3.50 -6.07 -40.62
C ARG A 107 -2.12 -6.12 -41.26
N LEU A 108 -1.06 -5.95 -40.48
CA LEU A 108 0.31 -6.06 -40.99
C LEU A 108 0.62 -7.49 -41.42
N GLY A 109 0.18 -8.50 -40.65
CA GLY A 109 0.32 -9.91 -41.02
C GLY A 109 -0.39 -10.25 -42.33
N GLU A 110 -1.62 -9.75 -42.53
CA GLU A 110 -2.35 -9.91 -43.80
C GLU A 110 -1.58 -9.29 -44.98
N ARG A 111 -1.08 -8.06 -44.83
CA ARG A 111 -0.30 -7.37 -45.88
C ARG A 111 1.01 -8.08 -46.22
N VAL A 112 1.71 -8.62 -45.22
CA VAL A 112 2.94 -9.40 -45.46
C VAL A 112 2.61 -10.67 -46.23
N ALA A 113 1.57 -11.40 -45.83
CA ALA A 113 1.14 -12.60 -46.53
C ALA A 113 0.73 -12.34 -48.00
N ASP A 114 0.09 -11.21 -48.28
CA ASP A 114 -0.24 -10.82 -49.65
C ASP A 114 1.01 -10.49 -50.49
N LEU A 115 2.00 -9.82 -49.91
CA LEU A 115 3.28 -9.53 -50.58
C LEU A 115 4.11 -10.79 -50.85
N GLU A 116 4.07 -11.75 -49.93
CA GLU A 116 4.74 -13.06 -50.10
C GLU A 116 4.11 -13.91 -51.21
N ARG A 117 2.82 -13.73 -51.52
CA ARG A 117 2.14 -14.43 -52.63
C ARG A 117 2.43 -13.83 -54.01
N LEU A 118 2.92 -12.59 -54.06
CA LEU A 118 3.24 -11.88 -55.30
C LEU A 118 4.69 -12.10 -55.77
N HIS A 119 5.54 -12.70 -54.93
CA HIS A 119 6.89 -13.16 -55.25
C HIS A 119 6.92 -14.67 -55.46
#